data_AF-A0AA38CKR1-F1
#
_entry.id   AF-A0AA38CKR1-F1
#
_cell.length_a   1.000
_cell.length_b   1.000
_cell.length_c   1.000
_cell.angle_alpha   90.00
_cell.angle_beta   90.00
_cell.angle_gamma   90.00
#
_symmetry.space_group_name_H-M   'P 1'
#
loop_
_entity.id
_entity.type
_entity.pdbx_description
1 polymer ?
#
loop_
_entity_poly.entity_id
_entity_poly.type
_entity_poly.pdbx_seq_one_letter_code
_entity_poly.pdbx_strand_id
1 'polypeptide(L)'
;MAEDSSLSSSATTSPIRMSEYLPHLVHFTLSLSVQGIPELSSSLPSDFCAKLLQNEPQSACICFQSHQSKQDSKSCDCVCHADVGEAVREGVPVYPLYKQISSALSESISSGMFIRENASMSGLIEDETLTLKMDEWIKMIVKMGSHLIDVLQSAKFHLDVQEPFFTQLRNGQKTVEGRCALGNYKSILVGDLLLVNRSLLLTVQAVNWYNSFYEMIDAESIEKVLPGIKTVEEGVQIYRRFYTEEKEKTGGVLAIVVSKAPLQPYIILSDMLNELNVEGVRVLLGLKSTNGTIPDAVPPSRSVLMSSFSSLYREN
;
A
#
# COMPACT_ATOMS: atom_id res chain seq x y z
N MET A 1 5.15 -34.56 3.20
CA MET A 1 5.55 -33.53 4.18
C MET A 1 5.46 -32.22 3.42
N ALA A 2 4.28 -31.60 3.49
CA ALA A 2 3.97 -30.37 2.76
C ALA A 2 4.12 -29.21 3.73
N GLU A 3 4.83 -28.18 3.29
CA GLU A 3 5.13 -26.97 4.05
C GLU A 3 3.83 -26.28 4.48
N ASP A 4 3.77 -26.04 5.78
CA ASP A 4 2.71 -25.34 6.48
C ASP A 4 2.75 -23.86 6.06
N SER A 5 1.90 -23.49 5.08
CA SER A 5 1.61 -22.10 4.76
C SER A 5 0.79 -21.51 5.92
N SER A 6 1.52 -21.15 6.97
CA SER A 6 1.01 -20.46 8.14
C SER A 6 0.22 -19.22 7.73
N LEU A 7 -1.11 -19.37 7.70
CA LEU A 7 -2.04 -18.26 7.75
C LEU A 7 -1.90 -17.66 9.16
N SER A 8 -0.89 -16.79 9.32
CA SER A 8 -0.61 -16.04 10.53
C SER A 8 -1.78 -15.07 10.79
N SER A 9 -2.85 -15.58 11.40
CA SER A 9 -3.85 -14.75 12.06
C SER A 9 -3.31 -14.35 13.44
N SER A 10 -2.27 -13.53 13.45
CA SER A 10 -1.80 -12.87 14.66
C SER A 10 -2.22 -11.42 14.61
N ALA A 11 -3.44 -11.14 15.05
CA ALA A 11 -3.77 -9.79 15.52
C ALA A 11 -3.07 -9.61 16.88
N THR A 12 -1.76 -9.41 16.81
CA THR A 12 -0.98 -8.90 17.92
C THR A 12 -1.27 -7.41 18.02
N THR A 13 -1.60 -6.93 19.22
CA THR A 13 -1.61 -5.51 19.57
C THR A 13 -0.17 -4.99 19.66
N SER A 14 0.62 -5.25 18.62
CA SER A 14 1.91 -4.61 18.42
C SER A 14 1.66 -3.16 17.98
N PRO A 15 2.43 -2.18 18.48
CA PRO A 15 2.31 -0.81 18.03
C PRO A 15 2.50 -0.75 16.51
N ILE A 16 1.62 -0.03 15.83
CA ILE A 16 1.65 0.11 14.37
C ILE A 16 3.01 0.64 13.94
N ARG A 17 3.75 -0.20 13.21
CA ARG A 17 5.01 0.20 12.60
C ARG A 17 4.68 0.87 11.27
N MET A 18 4.76 2.20 11.21
CA MET A 18 4.39 2.98 10.02
C MET A 18 5.08 2.49 8.74
N SER A 19 6.32 2.02 8.82
CA SER A 19 7.06 1.45 7.70
C SER A 19 6.38 0.23 7.04
N GLU A 20 5.52 -0.51 7.77
CA GLU A 20 4.78 -1.67 7.24
C GLU A 20 3.41 -1.29 6.65
N TYR A 21 2.81 -0.22 7.16
CA TYR A 21 1.46 0.21 6.81
C TYR A 21 1.47 1.23 5.67
N LEU A 22 2.37 2.20 5.74
CA LEU A 22 2.39 3.34 4.85
C LEU A 22 2.59 2.96 3.37
N PRO A 23 3.41 1.96 2.99
CA PRO A 23 3.50 1.51 1.60
C PRO A 23 2.17 1.09 0.99
N HIS A 24 1.33 0.38 1.76
CA HIS A 24 0.02 -0.08 1.31
C HIS A 24 -0.94 1.10 1.17
N LEU A 25 -0.93 2.00 2.17
CA LEU A 25 -1.79 3.17 2.20
C LEU A 25 -1.45 4.18 1.10
N VAL A 26 -0.15 4.44 0.85
CA VAL A 26 0.32 5.32 -0.23
C VAL A 26 -0.07 4.72 -1.59
N HIS A 27 0.20 3.43 -1.81
CA HIS A 27 -0.20 2.77 -3.04
C HIS A 27 -1.71 2.89 -3.28
N PHE A 28 -2.52 2.58 -2.26
CA PHE A 28 -3.97 2.68 -2.32
C PHE A 28 -4.44 4.10 -2.62
N THR A 29 -3.93 5.09 -1.89
CA THR A 29 -4.30 6.52 -2.05
C THR A 29 -3.97 7.05 -3.44
N LEU A 30 -2.77 6.77 -3.95
CA LEU A 30 -2.39 7.14 -5.31
C LEU A 30 -3.26 6.42 -6.36
N SER A 31 -3.60 5.14 -6.14
CA SER A 31 -4.48 4.38 -7.05
C SER A 31 -5.87 5.01 -7.13
N LEU A 32 -6.42 5.46 -5.99
CA LEU A 32 -7.69 6.19 -5.94
C LEU A 32 -7.61 7.55 -6.65
N SER A 33 -6.47 8.23 -6.53
CA SER A 33 -6.22 9.50 -7.22
C SER A 33 -6.19 9.31 -8.74
N VAL A 34 -5.58 8.24 -9.24
CA VAL A 34 -5.59 7.88 -10.68
C VAL A 34 -7.01 7.57 -11.15
N GLN A 35 -7.82 6.91 -10.33
CA GLN A 35 -9.23 6.62 -10.66
C GLN A 35 -10.13 7.86 -10.63
N GLY A 36 -9.68 8.98 -10.03
CA GLY A 36 -10.46 10.21 -9.94
C GLY A 36 -11.72 10.07 -9.08
N ILE A 37 -11.62 9.40 -7.94
CA ILE A 37 -12.79 9.20 -7.08
C ILE A 37 -13.23 10.51 -6.42
N PRO A 38 -14.54 10.79 -6.25
CA PRO A 38 -15.01 12.08 -5.74
C PRO A 38 -14.61 12.37 -4.29
N GLU A 39 -14.32 11.34 -3.49
CA GLU A 39 -13.96 11.54 -2.08
C GLU A 39 -12.57 12.15 -1.87
N LEU A 40 -11.69 12.09 -2.87
CA LEU A 40 -10.39 12.77 -2.81
C LEU A 40 -10.56 14.18 -3.41
N SER A 41 -10.20 15.20 -2.62
CA SER A 41 -10.08 16.58 -3.09
C SER A 41 -9.15 16.65 -4.31
N SER A 42 -9.37 17.59 -5.24
CA SER A 42 -8.63 17.70 -6.52
C SER A 42 -7.12 17.58 -6.29
N SER A 43 -6.61 16.40 -6.57
CA SER A 43 -5.32 15.92 -6.09
C SER A 43 -4.21 16.10 -7.10
N LEU A 44 -2.99 15.75 -6.71
CA LEU A 44 -1.85 15.50 -7.61
C LEU A 44 -2.32 14.96 -8.98
N PRO A 45 -1.76 15.46 -10.11
CA PRO A 45 -2.18 15.06 -11.44
C PRO A 45 -2.23 13.54 -11.60
N SER A 46 -3.29 12.99 -12.20
CA SER A 46 -3.47 11.53 -12.35
C SER A 46 -2.28 10.88 -13.05
N ASP A 47 -1.72 11.53 -14.07
CA ASP A 47 -0.54 11.05 -14.78
C ASP A 47 0.72 11.05 -13.91
N PHE A 48 0.84 12.00 -12.98
CA PHE A 48 1.92 12.03 -12.00
C PHE A 48 1.78 10.86 -11.02
N CYS A 49 0.59 10.66 -10.45
CA CYS A 49 0.28 9.51 -9.58
C CYS A 49 0.52 8.16 -10.27
N ALA A 50 0.12 8.02 -11.54
CA ALA A 50 0.33 6.81 -12.31
C ALA A 50 1.82 6.47 -12.49
N LYS A 51 2.66 7.50 -12.75
CA LYS A 51 4.12 7.32 -12.83
C LYS A 51 4.73 6.90 -11.49
N LEU A 52 4.23 7.43 -10.36
CA LEU A 52 4.70 7.02 -9.02
C LEU A 52 4.39 5.56 -8.69
N LEU A 53 3.30 5.02 -9.24
CA LEU A 53 2.85 3.64 -9.07
C LEU A 53 3.54 2.64 -10.01
N GLN A 54 4.27 3.12 -11.02
CA GLN A 54 4.92 2.26 -12.01
C GLN A 54 5.93 1.32 -11.34
N ASN A 55 5.90 0.03 -11.70
CA ASN A 55 6.89 -0.96 -11.26
C ASN A 55 8.11 -0.97 -12.18
N GLU A 56 9.26 -1.48 -11.71
CA GLU A 56 10.37 -1.80 -12.60
C GLU A 56 9.93 -2.84 -13.65
N PRO A 57 10.11 -2.57 -14.96
CA PRO A 57 10.03 -3.57 -16.00
C PRO A 57 10.86 -4.82 -15.67
N GLN A 58 10.22 -5.99 -15.64
CA GLN A 58 10.88 -7.29 -15.38
C GLN A 58 11.97 -7.64 -16.41
N SER A 59 11.98 -6.98 -17.57
CA SER A 59 12.87 -7.28 -18.71
C SER A 59 14.31 -6.78 -18.57
N ALA A 60 14.70 -6.21 -17.42
CA ALA A 60 15.98 -5.52 -17.27
C ALA A 60 16.98 -6.18 -16.31
N CYS A 61 16.87 -7.49 -16.08
CA CYS A 61 17.98 -8.24 -15.54
C CYS A 61 19.05 -8.40 -16.64
N ILE A 62 19.83 -7.34 -16.87
CA ILE A 62 21.00 -7.40 -17.75
C ILE A 62 22.10 -8.09 -16.94
N CYS A 63 22.25 -9.39 -17.13
CA CYS A 63 23.45 -10.08 -16.70
C CYS A 63 24.61 -9.52 -17.54
N PHE A 64 25.48 -8.73 -16.92
CA PHE A 64 26.77 -8.38 -17.52
C PHE A 64 27.57 -9.68 -17.65
N GLN A 65 27.50 -10.33 -18.81
CA GLN A 65 28.44 -11.37 -19.16
C GLN A 65 29.78 -10.69 -19.39
N SER A 66 30.63 -10.67 -18.37
CA SER A 66 32.06 -10.40 -18.55
C SER A 66 32.60 -11.43 -19.53
N HIS A 67 33.13 -10.96 -20.66
CA HIS A 67 33.81 -11.81 -21.63
C HIS A 67 34.96 -12.56 -20.96
N GLN A 68 34.78 -13.84 -20.66
CA GLN A 68 35.86 -14.83 -20.70
C GLN A 68 35.32 -16.27 -20.77
N SER A 69 35.71 -16.93 -21.86
CA SER A 69 35.79 -18.37 -22.12
C SER A 69 34.55 -19.27 -21.96
N LYS A 70 34.32 -20.01 -23.05
CA LYS A 70 33.38 -21.12 -23.23
C LYS A 70 33.60 -22.25 -22.21
N GLN A 71 32.49 -22.96 -22.00
CA GLN A 71 32.29 -24.30 -21.42
C GLN A 71 31.83 -24.36 -19.96
N ASP A 72 30.55 -24.78 -19.87
CA ASP A 72 29.89 -25.57 -18.84
C ASP A 72 28.63 -24.92 -18.29
N SER A 73 27.52 -25.61 -18.55
CA SER A 73 26.18 -25.34 -18.04
C SER A 73 26.15 -25.44 -16.53
N LYS A 74 26.34 -24.31 -15.84
CA LYS A 74 25.95 -24.14 -14.44
C LYS A 74 25.28 -22.77 -14.29
N SER A 75 24.14 -22.80 -13.61
CA SER A 75 23.41 -21.69 -12.98
C SER A 75 24.01 -20.31 -13.21
N CYS A 76 23.30 -19.44 -13.95
CA CYS A 76 23.50 -18.02 -13.72
C CYS A 76 22.99 -17.75 -12.31
N ASP A 77 23.90 -17.54 -11.37
CA ASP A 77 23.61 -16.91 -10.08
C ASP A 77 23.38 -15.41 -10.32
N CYS A 78 22.40 -15.10 -11.16
CA CYS A 78 21.83 -13.78 -11.18
C CYS A 78 20.94 -13.71 -9.94
N VAL A 79 21.45 -13.11 -8.86
CA VAL A 79 20.65 -12.77 -7.68
C VAL A 79 19.65 -11.69 -8.10
N CYS A 80 18.52 -12.12 -8.65
CA CYS A 80 17.31 -11.34 -8.83
C CYS A 80 16.27 -11.68 -7.76
N HIS A 81 16.72 -12.20 -6.62
CA HIS A 81 15.92 -12.25 -5.41
C HIS A 81 16.05 -10.95 -4.63
N ALA A 82 14.91 -10.29 -4.51
CA ALA A 82 14.63 -9.23 -3.57
C ALA A 82 14.92 -9.73 -2.14
N ASP A 83 16.16 -9.57 -1.68
CA ASP A 83 16.49 -9.52 -0.25
C ASP A 83 17.93 -9.01 -0.01
N VAL A 84 18.25 -7.84 -0.59
CA VAL A 84 19.51 -7.15 -0.29
C VAL A 84 19.15 -5.87 0.41
N GLY A 85 19.42 -5.84 1.72
CA GLY A 85 19.33 -4.65 2.54
C GLY A 85 20.03 -3.46 1.89
N GLU A 86 19.40 -2.30 2.06
CA GLU A 86 20.03 -0.98 2.15
C GLU A 86 21.28 -0.79 1.25
N ALA A 87 21.10 -1.01 -0.05
CA ALA A 87 22.07 -0.56 -1.04
C ALA A 87 21.58 0.76 -1.62
N VAL A 88 21.95 1.86 -0.94
CA VAL A 88 21.98 3.20 -1.52
C VAL A 88 22.78 3.10 -2.83
N ARG A 89 22.07 3.16 -3.96
CA ARG A 89 22.67 3.16 -5.30
C ARG A 89 22.53 4.57 -5.83
N GLU A 90 23.61 5.34 -5.74
CA GLU A 90 23.69 6.75 -6.11
C GLU A 90 23.14 7.00 -7.54
N GLY A 91 22.24 7.98 -7.66
CA GLY A 91 21.89 8.64 -8.93
C GLY A 91 20.51 8.34 -9.54
N VAL A 92 19.93 7.15 -9.38
CA VAL A 92 18.59 6.82 -9.93
C VAL A 92 17.70 6.23 -8.82
N PRO A 93 16.53 6.82 -8.52
CA PRO A 93 15.63 6.28 -7.50
C PRO A 93 15.20 4.85 -7.78
N VAL A 94 15.10 4.03 -6.72
CA VAL A 94 14.65 2.64 -6.84
C VAL A 94 13.13 2.62 -6.96
N TYR A 95 12.65 2.06 -8.06
CA TYR A 95 11.23 1.87 -8.35
C TYR A 95 10.64 0.66 -7.57
N PRO A 96 9.33 0.65 -7.30
CA PRO A 96 8.36 1.71 -7.59
C PRO A 96 8.52 2.91 -6.64
N LEU A 97 8.35 4.13 -7.17
CA LEU A 97 8.63 5.38 -6.45
C LEU A 97 7.73 5.59 -5.23
N TYR A 98 6.50 5.07 -5.23
CA TYR A 98 5.61 5.17 -4.07
C TYR A 98 6.21 4.55 -2.80
N LYS A 99 7.09 3.54 -2.92
CA LYS A 99 7.78 2.94 -1.77
C LYS A 99 8.83 3.89 -1.17
N GLN A 100 9.49 4.68 -2.02
CA GLN A 100 10.42 5.72 -1.57
C GLN A 100 9.68 6.84 -0.85
N ILE A 101 8.56 7.29 -1.43
CA ILE A 101 7.66 8.26 -0.77
C ILE A 101 7.21 7.73 0.60
N SER A 102 6.82 6.46 0.67
CA SER A 102 6.38 5.84 1.92
C SER A 102 7.49 5.83 2.98
N SER A 103 8.73 5.52 2.58
CA SER A 103 9.87 5.49 3.47
C SER A 103 10.21 6.89 3.97
N ALA A 104 10.35 7.85 3.05
CA ALA A 104 10.64 9.24 3.36
C ALA A 104 9.55 9.88 4.23
N LEU A 105 8.26 9.59 3.99
CA LEU A 105 7.17 10.06 4.84
C LEU A 105 7.24 9.42 6.24
N SER A 106 7.43 8.10 6.32
CA SER A 106 7.52 7.41 7.62
C SER A 106 8.67 7.98 8.48
N GLU A 107 9.81 8.26 7.86
CA GLU A 107 10.96 8.87 8.50
C GLU A 107 10.70 10.33 8.86
N SER A 108 10.06 11.11 7.97
CA SER A 108 9.73 12.51 8.23
C SER A 108 8.74 12.67 9.38
N ILE A 109 7.73 11.78 9.46
CA ILE A 109 6.78 11.72 10.57
C ILE A 109 7.49 11.40 11.89
N SER A 110 8.47 10.51 11.86
CA SER A 110 9.18 10.04 13.08
C SER A 110 10.26 11.01 13.56
N SER A 111 11.01 11.60 12.64
CA SER A 111 12.17 12.45 12.93
C SER A 111 11.83 13.95 12.99
N GLY A 112 10.71 14.36 12.39
CA GLY A 112 10.39 15.77 12.19
C GLY A 112 11.33 16.49 11.24
N MET A 113 12.02 15.76 10.36
CA MET A 113 12.95 16.28 9.37
C MET A 113 12.75 15.62 8.00
N PHE A 114 13.02 16.36 6.92
CA PHE A 114 13.23 15.74 5.62
C PHE A 114 14.57 14.99 5.62
N ILE A 115 14.57 13.71 5.28
CA ILE A 115 15.82 12.98 5.04
C ILE A 115 16.31 13.35 3.64
N ARG A 116 17.31 14.24 3.60
CA ARG A 116 18.16 14.42 2.43
C ARG A 116 19.45 13.64 2.70
N GLU A 117 19.78 12.69 1.81
CA GLU A 117 21.15 12.20 1.75
C GLU A 117 22.05 13.40 1.42
N ASN A 118 22.81 13.87 2.41
CA ASN A 118 23.81 14.94 2.25
C ASN A 118 24.72 14.57 1.07
N ALA A 119 24.94 15.42 0.07
CA ALA A 119 25.65 16.67 0.27
C ALA A 119 24.96 17.87 -0.41
N SER A 120 25.07 19.02 0.26
CA SER A 120 25.23 20.30 -0.43
C SER A 120 26.29 20.10 -1.51
N MET A 121 25.85 20.01 -2.76
CA MET A 121 26.76 20.04 -3.89
C MET A 121 27.28 21.47 -3.92
N SER A 122 28.56 21.62 -3.60
CA SER A 122 29.29 22.88 -3.65
C SER A 122 28.91 23.64 -4.94
N GLY A 123 28.17 24.75 -4.82
CA GLY A 123 27.81 25.60 -5.97
C GLY A 123 26.33 25.72 -6.32
N LEU A 124 25.42 25.01 -5.64
CA LEU A 124 23.98 25.29 -5.72
C LEU A 124 23.56 26.09 -4.49
N ILE A 125 23.18 27.36 -4.68
CA ILE A 125 22.55 28.18 -3.64
C ILE A 125 21.21 27.51 -3.33
N GLU A 126 21.02 27.04 -2.09
CA GLU A 126 19.70 26.63 -1.65
C GLU A 126 18.79 27.86 -1.66
N ASP A 127 17.75 27.79 -2.47
CA ASP A 127 16.76 28.86 -2.61
C ASP A 127 16.09 29.09 -1.25
N GLU A 128 16.26 30.28 -0.66
CA GLU A 128 15.65 30.66 0.63
C GLU A 128 14.13 30.38 0.64
N THR A 129 13.47 30.48 -0.51
CA THR A 129 12.04 30.18 -0.64
C THR A 129 11.75 28.68 -0.51
N LEU A 130 12.61 27.81 -1.02
CA LEU A 130 12.46 26.35 -0.90
C LEU A 130 12.69 25.90 0.54
N THR A 131 13.66 26.49 1.24
CA THR A 131 13.90 26.21 2.66
C THR A 131 12.67 26.55 3.52
N LEU A 132 12.04 27.71 3.28
CA LEU A 132 10.80 28.09 3.96
C LEU A 132 9.65 27.11 3.66
N LYS A 133 9.46 26.72 2.39
CA LYS A 133 8.45 25.70 2.01
C LYS A 133 8.70 24.36 2.70
N MET A 134 9.96 23.92 2.79
CA MET A 134 10.32 22.68 3.46
C MET A 134 9.98 22.75 4.96
N ASP A 135 10.26 23.86 5.62
CA ASP A 135 9.88 24.06 7.03
C ASP A 135 8.36 24.03 7.24
N GLU A 136 7.58 24.55 6.29
CA GLU A 136 6.12 24.47 6.32
C GLU A 136 5.63 23.04 6.09
N TRP A 137 6.15 22.36 5.07
CA TRP A 137 5.80 20.98 4.75
C TRP A 137 6.14 20.03 5.88
N ILE A 138 7.30 20.15 6.54
CA ILE A 138 7.65 19.23 7.61
C ILE A 138 6.76 19.40 8.83
N LYS A 139 6.40 20.64 9.19
CA LYS A 139 5.41 20.92 10.26
C LYS A 139 4.06 20.30 9.93
N MET A 140 3.62 20.41 8.68
CA MET A 140 2.40 19.80 8.18
C MET A 140 2.47 18.26 8.22
N ILE A 141 3.56 17.65 7.71
CA ILE A 141 3.77 16.19 7.71
C ILE A 141 3.72 15.64 9.12
N VAL A 142 4.41 16.26 10.09
CA VAL A 142 4.42 15.80 11.48
C VAL A 142 3.01 15.88 12.08
N LYS A 143 2.31 17.00 11.86
CA LYS A 143 0.94 17.20 12.36
C LYS A 143 -0.03 16.16 11.78
N MET A 144 -0.10 16.07 10.45
CA MET A 144 -1.02 15.15 9.77
C MET A 144 -0.61 13.69 9.98
N GLY A 145 0.68 13.42 10.07
CA GLY A 145 1.25 12.11 10.39
C GLY A 145 0.84 11.63 11.78
N SER A 146 0.84 12.51 12.79
CA SER A 146 0.34 12.15 14.12
C SER A 146 -1.15 11.76 14.09
N HIS A 147 -1.99 12.56 13.40
CA HIS A 147 -3.41 12.23 13.24
C HIS A 147 -3.62 10.92 12.48
N LEU A 148 -2.81 10.66 11.45
CA LEU A 148 -2.86 9.40 10.70
C LEU A 148 -2.52 8.21 11.61
N ILE A 149 -1.48 8.34 12.44
CA ILE A 149 -1.10 7.31 13.42
C ILE A 149 -2.25 7.05 14.40
N ASP A 150 -2.85 8.11 14.96
CA ASP A 150 -3.98 7.98 15.90
C ASP A 150 -5.17 7.24 15.26
N VAL A 151 -5.50 7.59 14.01
CA VAL A 151 -6.58 6.92 13.27
C VAL A 151 -6.25 5.46 13.01
N LEU A 152 -5.04 5.14 12.58
CA LEU A 152 -4.64 3.76 12.34
C LEU A 152 -4.64 2.95 13.66
N GLN A 153 -4.13 3.51 14.75
CA GLN A 153 -4.06 2.87 16.06
C GLN A 153 -5.43 2.69 16.74
N SER A 154 -6.43 3.47 16.33
CA SER A 154 -7.81 3.30 16.81
C SER A 154 -8.46 1.99 16.35
N ALA A 155 -7.94 1.36 15.29
CA ALA A 155 -8.41 0.07 14.81
C ALA A 155 -7.94 -1.06 15.74
N LYS A 156 -8.90 -1.75 16.36
CA LYS A 156 -8.60 -2.89 17.25
C LYS A 156 -8.34 -4.19 16.49
N PHE A 157 -8.86 -4.27 15.27
CA PHE A 157 -8.82 -5.48 14.44
C PHE A 157 -8.35 -5.15 13.04
N HIS A 158 -7.52 -6.03 12.50
CA HIS A 158 -6.97 -5.92 11.16
C HIS A 158 -7.46 -7.11 10.33
N LEU A 159 -7.95 -6.85 9.14
CA LEU A 159 -8.49 -7.87 8.24
C LEU A 159 -7.83 -7.76 6.87
N ASP A 160 -7.43 -8.89 6.32
CA ASP A 160 -7.07 -9.00 4.92
C ASP A 160 -8.23 -9.56 4.12
N VAL A 161 -8.65 -8.83 3.09
CA VAL A 161 -9.79 -9.14 2.23
C VAL A 161 -9.34 -9.09 0.77
N GLN A 162 -9.61 -10.15 0.02
CA GLN A 162 -9.24 -10.26 -1.39
C GLN A 162 -10.19 -9.45 -2.29
N GLU A 163 -9.72 -9.07 -3.47
CA GLU A 163 -10.61 -8.56 -4.52
C GLU A 163 -11.53 -9.67 -5.06
N PRO A 164 -12.77 -9.36 -5.47
CA PRO A 164 -13.38 -8.02 -5.58
C PRO A 164 -13.98 -7.48 -4.26
N PHE A 165 -13.97 -8.27 -3.19
CA PHE A 165 -14.69 -7.97 -1.95
C PHE A 165 -14.15 -6.75 -1.22
N PHE A 166 -12.85 -6.46 -1.32
CA PHE A 166 -12.26 -5.25 -0.76
C PHE A 166 -12.83 -3.98 -1.43
N THR A 167 -12.85 -3.93 -2.77
CA THR A 167 -13.47 -2.82 -3.50
C THR A 167 -14.96 -2.71 -3.19
N GLN A 168 -15.67 -3.84 -3.07
CA GLN A 168 -17.09 -3.85 -2.72
C GLN A 168 -17.35 -3.32 -1.28
N LEU A 169 -16.48 -3.61 -0.31
CA LEU A 169 -16.55 -3.03 1.03
C LEU A 169 -16.33 -1.51 0.98
N ARG A 170 -15.31 -1.04 0.24
CA ARG A 170 -15.02 0.39 0.07
C ARG A 170 -16.21 1.15 -0.51
N ASN A 171 -16.87 0.56 -1.50
CA ASN A 171 -18.01 1.15 -2.20
C ASN A 171 -19.34 0.96 -1.47
N GLY A 172 -19.36 0.28 -0.32
CA GLY A 172 -20.58 0.01 0.45
C GLY A 172 -21.54 -1.00 -0.18
N GLN A 173 -21.09 -1.76 -1.18
CA GLN A 173 -21.87 -2.82 -1.81
C GLN A 173 -21.90 -4.07 -0.93
N LYS A 174 -20.72 -4.44 -0.39
CA LYS A 174 -20.60 -5.48 0.63
C LYS A 174 -20.69 -4.82 1.99
N THR A 175 -21.66 -5.23 2.80
CA THR A 175 -21.92 -4.64 4.13
C THR A 175 -21.81 -5.67 5.25
N VAL A 176 -21.56 -6.94 4.93
CA VAL A 176 -21.39 -8.02 5.90
C VAL A 176 -20.11 -8.79 5.60
N GLU A 177 -19.21 -8.86 6.56
CA GLU A 177 -17.97 -9.62 6.48
C GLU A 177 -18.08 -10.90 7.32
N GLY A 178 -18.16 -12.05 6.62
CA GLY A 178 -18.19 -13.36 7.26
C GLY A 178 -16.81 -13.87 7.65
N ARG A 179 -16.62 -14.32 8.89
CA ARG A 179 -15.38 -14.94 9.40
C ARG A 179 -15.69 -16.12 10.29
N CYS A 180 -14.85 -17.16 10.30
CA CYS A 180 -14.91 -18.16 11.36
C CYS A 180 -14.65 -17.48 12.71
N ALA A 181 -15.45 -17.81 13.73
CA ALA A 181 -15.33 -17.21 15.05
C ALA A 181 -14.14 -17.83 15.81
N LEU A 182 -12.92 -17.51 15.38
CA LEU A 182 -11.69 -18.05 15.94
C LEU A 182 -10.82 -16.93 16.51
N GLY A 183 -10.00 -17.28 17.50
CA GLY A 183 -9.06 -16.35 18.12
C GLY A 183 -9.73 -15.08 18.65
N ASN A 184 -9.15 -13.94 18.33
CA ASN A 184 -9.59 -12.63 18.79
C ASN A 184 -10.87 -12.12 18.08
N TYR A 185 -11.29 -12.71 16.95
CA TYR A 185 -12.52 -12.25 16.29
C TYR A 185 -13.77 -12.43 17.16
N LYS A 186 -13.74 -13.36 18.13
CA LYS A 186 -14.81 -13.55 19.11
C LYS A 186 -15.06 -12.34 20.00
N SER A 187 -14.07 -11.45 20.15
CA SER A 187 -14.18 -10.25 20.98
C SER A 187 -14.52 -8.98 20.19
N ILE A 188 -14.87 -9.09 18.90
CA ILE A 188 -15.35 -7.96 18.12
C ILE A 188 -16.72 -7.53 18.67
N LEU A 189 -16.86 -6.24 18.97
CA LEU A 189 -18.08 -5.64 19.49
C LEU A 189 -18.59 -4.55 18.54
N VAL A 190 -19.88 -4.24 18.68
CA VAL A 190 -20.50 -3.09 18.01
C VAL A 190 -19.75 -1.80 18.39
N GLY A 191 -19.47 -0.96 17.40
CA GLY A 191 -18.69 0.26 17.54
C GLY A 191 -17.17 0.07 17.40
N ASP A 192 -16.65 -1.16 17.36
CA ASP A 192 -15.24 -1.38 17.07
C ASP A 192 -14.87 -0.95 15.65
N LEU A 193 -13.61 -0.55 15.47
CA LEU A 193 -13.03 -0.18 14.19
C LEU A 193 -12.18 -1.32 13.63
N LEU A 194 -12.43 -1.65 12.36
CA LEU A 194 -11.71 -2.65 11.58
C LEU A 194 -10.84 -1.94 10.53
N LEU A 195 -9.54 -2.21 10.50
CA LEU A 195 -8.66 -1.77 9.44
C LEU A 195 -8.49 -2.88 8.41
N VAL A 196 -9.10 -2.70 7.24
CA VAL A 196 -9.08 -3.66 6.14
C VAL A 196 -7.94 -3.32 5.16
N ASN A 197 -7.11 -4.30 4.83
CA ASN A 197 -5.96 -4.18 3.93
C ASN A 197 -5.07 -2.96 4.23
N ARG A 198 -4.91 -2.63 5.51
CA ARG A 198 -4.11 -1.48 6.00
C ARG A 198 -4.54 -0.12 5.46
N SER A 199 -5.72 -0.01 4.85
CA SER A 199 -6.08 1.15 4.02
C SER A 199 -7.51 1.64 4.19
N LEU A 200 -8.46 0.77 4.54
CA LEU A 200 -9.88 1.11 4.67
C LEU A 200 -10.33 0.90 6.11
N LEU A 201 -10.93 1.93 6.72
CA LEU A 201 -11.44 1.86 8.07
C LEU A 201 -12.96 1.65 8.05
N LEU A 202 -13.44 0.61 8.74
CA LEU A 202 -14.84 0.26 8.84
C LEU A 202 -15.29 0.26 10.31
N THR A 203 -16.53 0.67 10.56
CA THR A 203 -17.16 0.61 11.88
C THR A 203 -18.11 -0.58 11.93
N VAL A 204 -17.99 -1.40 12.97
CA VAL A 204 -18.89 -2.53 13.23
C VAL A 204 -20.25 -2.01 13.69
N GLN A 205 -21.29 -2.36 12.94
CA GLN A 205 -22.68 -1.99 13.20
C GLN A 205 -23.44 -3.08 13.97
N ALA A 206 -23.14 -4.35 13.68
CA ALA A 206 -23.70 -5.51 14.35
C ALA A 206 -22.75 -6.71 14.23
N VAL A 207 -22.89 -7.66 15.16
CA VAL A 207 -22.15 -8.93 15.15
C VAL A 207 -23.13 -10.06 15.43
N ASN A 208 -23.36 -10.90 14.43
CA ASN A 208 -24.30 -12.02 14.52
C ASN A 208 -23.56 -13.35 14.42
N TRP A 209 -24.08 -14.38 15.11
CA TRP A 209 -23.45 -15.69 15.22
C TRP A 209 -24.30 -16.76 14.55
N TYR A 210 -23.64 -17.65 13.81
CA TYR A 210 -24.25 -18.75 13.06
C TYR A 210 -23.46 -20.04 13.23
N ASN A 211 -24.10 -21.19 13.03
CA ASN A 211 -23.40 -22.48 13.11
C ASN A 211 -22.61 -22.78 11.84
N SER A 212 -23.00 -22.18 10.71
CA SER A 212 -22.38 -22.42 9.41
C SER A 212 -22.36 -21.17 8.51
N PHE A 213 -21.50 -21.18 7.50
CA PHE A 213 -21.50 -20.15 6.46
C PHE A 213 -22.79 -20.18 5.63
N TYR A 214 -23.39 -21.37 5.48
CA TYR A 214 -24.67 -21.52 4.80
C TYR A 214 -25.76 -20.72 5.54
N GLU A 215 -25.92 -20.99 6.83
CA GLU A 215 -26.89 -20.27 7.69
C GLU A 215 -26.63 -18.77 7.69
N MET A 216 -25.35 -18.36 7.78
CA MET A 216 -24.98 -16.95 7.77
C MET A 216 -25.39 -16.26 6.45
N ILE A 217 -25.06 -16.85 5.30
CA ILE A 217 -25.35 -16.25 3.98
C ILE A 217 -26.86 -16.20 3.73
N ASP A 218 -27.59 -17.25 4.11
CA ASP A 218 -29.04 -17.33 3.98
C ASP A 218 -29.74 -16.25 4.81
N ALA A 219 -29.30 -16.06 6.07
CA ALA A 219 -29.90 -15.08 6.98
C ALA A 219 -29.49 -13.63 6.68
N GLU A 220 -28.22 -13.36 6.35
CA GLU A 220 -27.69 -12.00 6.14
C GLU A 220 -27.91 -11.47 4.72
N SER A 221 -28.46 -12.29 3.82
CA SER A 221 -28.57 -12.07 2.38
C SER A 221 -27.23 -12.14 1.65
N ILE A 222 -27.18 -13.03 0.64
CA ILE A 222 -25.99 -13.22 -0.20
C ILE A 222 -25.50 -11.93 -0.88
N GLU A 223 -26.40 -11.02 -1.25
CA GLU A 223 -26.02 -9.76 -1.91
C GLU A 223 -25.21 -8.85 -1.00
N LYS A 224 -25.43 -8.92 0.31
CA LYS A 224 -24.70 -8.12 1.31
C LYS A 224 -23.39 -8.76 1.73
N VAL A 225 -23.33 -10.10 1.73
CA VAL A 225 -22.14 -10.88 2.13
C VAL A 225 -21.18 -11.04 0.95
N LEU A 226 -21.67 -11.42 -0.23
CA LEU A 226 -20.88 -11.72 -1.43
C LEU A 226 -21.56 -11.13 -2.68
N PRO A 227 -21.54 -9.79 -2.87
CA PRO A 227 -22.17 -9.15 -4.02
C PRO A 227 -21.70 -9.73 -5.36
N GLY A 228 -22.67 -10.05 -6.23
CA GLY A 228 -22.44 -10.65 -7.55
C GLY A 228 -22.49 -12.19 -7.57
N ILE A 229 -22.55 -12.85 -6.41
CA ILE A 229 -22.77 -14.29 -6.31
C ILE A 229 -24.26 -14.59 -6.22
N LYS A 230 -24.72 -15.63 -6.93
CA LYS A 230 -26.15 -15.88 -7.13
C LYS A 230 -26.75 -16.87 -6.13
N THR A 231 -25.97 -17.84 -5.66
CA THR A 231 -26.49 -18.93 -4.80
C THR A 231 -25.68 -19.08 -3.52
N VAL A 232 -26.35 -19.52 -2.46
CA VAL A 232 -25.73 -19.75 -1.15
C VAL A 232 -24.62 -20.78 -1.26
N GLU A 233 -24.82 -21.82 -2.06
CA GLU A 233 -23.86 -22.89 -2.30
C GLU A 233 -22.56 -22.37 -2.92
N GLU A 234 -22.66 -21.52 -3.95
CA GLU A 234 -21.50 -20.86 -4.54
C GLU A 234 -20.77 -19.97 -3.52
N GLY A 235 -21.55 -19.27 -2.69
CA GLY A 235 -21.02 -18.44 -1.60
C GLY A 235 -20.23 -19.24 -0.56
N VAL A 236 -20.73 -20.40 -0.15
CA VAL A 236 -20.02 -21.31 0.76
C VAL A 236 -18.71 -21.81 0.13
N GLN A 237 -18.68 -22.10 -1.18
CA GLN A 237 -17.45 -22.52 -1.86
C GLN A 237 -16.37 -21.44 -1.88
N ILE A 238 -16.73 -20.16 -1.85
CA ILE A 238 -15.76 -19.07 -1.70
C ILE A 238 -15.10 -19.14 -0.31
N TYR A 239 -15.88 -19.33 0.74
CA TYR A 239 -15.35 -19.48 2.11
C TYR A 239 -14.49 -20.72 2.30
N ARG A 240 -14.77 -21.81 1.58
CA ARG A 240 -13.98 -23.06 1.61
C ARG A 240 -12.54 -22.89 1.12
N ARG A 241 -12.24 -21.83 0.38
CA ARG A 241 -10.85 -21.48 -0.01
C ARG A 241 -10.02 -21.01 1.18
N PHE A 242 -10.66 -20.58 2.27
CA PHE A 242 -10.01 -20.00 3.45
C PHE A 242 -10.21 -20.82 4.72
N TYR A 243 -11.36 -21.50 4.85
CA TYR A 243 -11.75 -22.22 6.06
C TYR A 243 -12.16 -23.66 5.74
N THR A 244 -11.58 -24.61 6.48
CA THR A 244 -12.05 -25.99 6.45
C THR A 244 -13.37 -26.13 7.21
N GLU A 245 -14.13 -27.18 6.91
CA GLU A 245 -15.39 -27.44 7.60
C GLU A 245 -15.21 -27.67 9.11
N GLU A 246 -14.08 -28.25 9.52
CA GLU A 246 -13.79 -28.50 10.92
C GLU A 246 -13.62 -27.18 11.69
N LYS A 247 -12.95 -26.19 11.09
CA LYS A 247 -12.80 -24.85 11.67
C LYS A 247 -14.14 -24.14 11.84
N GLU A 248 -15.00 -24.25 10.84
CA GLU A 248 -16.37 -23.73 10.90
C GLU A 248 -17.19 -24.42 11.98
N LYS A 249 -17.21 -25.75 12.01
CA LYS A 249 -17.99 -26.54 12.98
C LYS A 249 -17.52 -26.32 14.43
N THR A 250 -16.22 -26.13 14.64
CA THR A 250 -15.64 -25.93 15.98
C THR A 250 -15.76 -24.49 16.48
N GLY A 251 -15.64 -23.50 15.59
CA GLY A 251 -15.68 -22.09 15.94
C GLY A 251 -17.07 -21.46 15.84
N GLY A 252 -17.91 -21.95 14.93
CA GLY A 252 -19.04 -21.19 14.38
C GLY A 252 -18.58 -20.10 13.42
N VAL A 253 -19.54 -19.30 12.96
CA VAL A 253 -19.34 -18.21 12.00
C VAL A 253 -19.87 -16.90 12.58
N LEU A 254 -19.09 -15.84 12.38
CA LEU A 254 -19.47 -14.45 12.64
C LEU A 254 -19.87 -13.76 11.34
N ALA A 255 -21.03 -13.13 11.34
CA ALA A 255 -21.36 -12.06 10.42
C ALA A 255 -21.05 -10.72 11.07
N ILE A 256 -20.06 -10.01 10.54
CA ILE A 256 -19.67 -8.69 11.02
C ILE A 256 -20.29 -7.66 10.08
N VAL A 257 -21.39 -7.04 10.51
CA VAL A 257 -22.07 -5.99 9.74
C VAL A 257 -21.27 -4.70 9.88
N VAL A 258 -20.95 -4.06 8.76
CA VAL A 258 -20.00 -2.93 8.71
C VAL A 258 -20.54 -1.76 7.90
N SER A 259 -20.08 -0.56 8.26
CA SER A 259 -20.23 0.64 7.44
C SER A 259 -18.89 1.38 7.36
N LYS A 260 -18.74 2.25 6.37
CA LYS A 260 -17.56 3.10 6.24
C LYS A 260 -17.42 4.02 7.46
N ALA A 261 -16.22 4.07 8.06
CA ALA A 261 -15.94 5.01 9.13
C ALA A 261 -15.94 6.46 8.59
N PRO A 262 -16.37 7.46 9.38
CA PRO A 262 -16.41 8.86 8.93
C PRO A 262 -15.04 9.42 8.52
N LEU A 263 -13.98 9.01 9.23
CA LEU A 263 -12.61 9.42 8.96
C LEU A 263 -11.83 8.24 8.37
N GLN A 264 -11.15 8.48 7.26
CA GLN A 264 -10.41 7.46 6.53
C GLN A 264 -8.92 7.79 6.45
N PRO A 265 -8.01 6.82 6.64
CA PRO A 265 -6.57 7.07 6.62
C PRO A 265 -6.09 7.53 5.24
N TYR A 266 -6.71 7.04 4.15
CA TYR A 266 -6.36 7.42 2.79
C TYR A 266 -6.78 8.85 2.44
N ILE A 267 -7.78 9.42 3.13
CA ILE A 267 -8.16 10.83 2.99
C ILE A 267 -7.11 11.72 3.63
N ILE A 268 -6.71 11.40 4.87
CA ILE A 268 -5.64 12.14 5.57
C ILE A 268 -4.34 12.11 4.75
N LEU A 269 -3.99 10.95 4.20
CA LEU A 269 -2.80 10.84 3.35
C LEU A 269 -2.96 11.61 2.04
N SER A 270 -4.14 11.58 1.41
CA SER A 270 -4.41 12.37 0.20
C SER A 270 -4.23 13.86 0.46
N ASP A 271 -4.80 14.38 1.55
CA ASP A 271 -4.67 15.79 1.91
C ASP A 271 -3.20 16.16 2.17
N MET A 272 -2.44 15.29 2.84
CA MET A 272 -0.99 15.48 3.05
C MET A 272 -0.22 15.54 1.73
N LEU A 273 -0.51 14.65 0.77
CA LEU A 273 0.12 14.64 -0.55
C LEU A 273 -0.28 15.85 -1.40
N ASN A 274 -1.50 16.36 -1.22
CA ASN A 274 -1.99 17.56 -1.91
C ASN A 274 -1.32 18.83 -1.38
N GLU A 275 -1.14 18.95 -0.07
CA GLU A 275 -0.38 20.04 0.57
C GLU A 275 1.09 20.04 0.14
N LEU A 276 1.69 18.85 0.00
CA LEU A 276 3.04 18.70 -0.56
C LEU A 276 3.12 19.12 -2.02
N ASN A 277 2.03 18.92 -2.78
CA ASN A 277 1.96 19.08 -4.22
C ASN A 277 3.09 18.32 -4.96
N VAL A 278 3.21 18.54 -6.28
CA VAL A 278 4.23 17.84 -7.08
C VAL A 278 5.66 18.19 -6.60
N GLU A 279 5.90 19.44 -6.24
CA GLU A 279 7.21 19.93 -5.77
C GLU A 279 7.63 19.23 -4.47
N GLY A 280 6.77 19.18 -3.46
CA GLY A 280 7.08 18.54 -2.18
C GLY A 280 7.22 17.02 -2.30
N VAL A 281 6.41 16.37 -3.15
CA VAL A 281 6.57 14.92 -3.43
C VAL A 281 7.92 14.64 -4.10
N ARG A 282 8.36 15.51 -5.02
CA ARG A 282 9.69 15.39 -5.63
C ARG A 282 10.81 15.60 -4.62
N VAL A 283 10.65 16.54 -3.68
CA VAL A 283 11.60 16.75 -2.59
C VAL A 283 11.69 15.50 -1.69
N LEU A 284 10.57 14.83 -1.39
CA LEU A 284 10.56 13.55 -0.66
C LEU A 284 11.32 12.44 -1.41
N LEU A 285 11.32 12.48 -2.75
CA LEU A 285 12.08 11.56 -3.60
C LEU A 285 13.56 11.94 -3.73
N GLY A 286 14.03 12.98 -3.03
CA GLY A 286 15.40 13.50 -3.14
C GLY A 286 15.69 14.19 -4.47
N LEU A 287 14.67 14.54 -5.26
CA LEU A 287 14.84 15.17 -6.57
C LEU A 287 15.09 16.67 -6.41
N LYS A 288 16.18 17.15 -7.00
CA LYS A 288 16.50 18.59 -7.05
C LYS A 288 15.87 19.21 -8.30
N SER A 289 15.27 20.38 -8.14
CA SER A 289 14.82 21.20 -9.27
C SER A 289 16.01 22.02 -9.79
N THR A 290 16.35 21.85 -11.07
CA THR A 290 17.35 22.66 -11.76
C THR A 290 16.73 23.37 -12.96
N ASN A 291 17.33 24.47 -13.42
CA ASN A 291 16.88 25.15 -14.64
C ASN A 291 16.83 24.16 -15.82
N GLY A 292 15.66 24.04 -16.45
CA GLY A 292 15.40 23.10 -17.54
C GLY A 292 14.73 21.79 -17.12
N THR A 293 14.52 21.56 -15.82
CA THR A 293 13.75 20.40 -15.33
C THR A 293 12.26 20.59 -15.63
N ILE A 294 11.62 19.56 -16.20
CA ILE A 294 10.17 19.55 -16.40
C ILE A 294 9.50 19.39 -15.01
N PRO A 295 8.60 20.31 -14.59
CA PRO A 295 8.04 20.34 -13.23
C PRO A 295 7.39 19.03 -12.77
N ASP A 296 6.70 18.32 -13.66
CA ASP A 296 5.94 17.10 -13.32
C ASP A 296 6.62 15.80 -13.80
N ALA A 297 7.88 15.87 -14.19
CA ALA A 297 8.64 14.70 -14.59
C ALA A 297 9.20 13.94 -13.38
N VAL A 298 8.99 12.63 -13.35
CA VAL A 298 9.73 11.71 -12.49
C VAL A 298 10.86 11.06 -13.29
N PRO A 299 12.00 10.72 -12.65
CA PRO A 299 13.11 10.09 -13.37
C PRO A 299 12.69 8.73 -13.89
N PRO A 300 13.03 8.33 -15.14
CA PRO A 300 12.69 7.01 -15.66
C PRO A 300 13.33 5.88 -14.83
N SER A 301 12.75 4.69 -14.90
CA SER A 301 13.30 3.49 -14.26
C SER A 301 14.68 3.13 -14.83
N ARG A 302 15.49 2.41 -14.05
CA ARG A 302 16.86 2.05 -14.47
C ARG A 302 16.85 1.21 -15.75
N SER A 303 15.90 0.28 -15.81
CA SER A 303 15.60 -0.55 -16.97
C SER A 303 15.38 0.28 -18.25
N VAL A 304 14.55 1.32 -18.17
CA VAL A 304 14.27 2.22 -19.28
C VAL A 304 15.53 2.98 -19.68
N LEU A 305 16.25 3.56 -18.71
CA LEU A 305 17.53 4.26 -18.97
C LEU A 305 18.53 3.36 -19.70
N MET A 306 18.76 2.15 -19.20
CA MET A 306 19.70 1.19 -19.81
C MET A 306 19.26 0.77 -21.21
N SER A 307 17.96 0.60 -21.44
CA SER A 307 17.42 0.28 -22.76
C SER A 307 17.64 1.41 -23.76
N SER A 308 17.44 2.67 -23.35
CA SER A 308 17.68 3.85 -24.18
C SER A 308 19.15 4.01 -24.55
N PHE A 309 20.07 3.76 -23.62
CA PHE A 309 21.50 3.74 -23.94
C PHE A 309 21.84 2.60 -24.91
N SER A 310 21.27 1.41 -24.71
CA SER A 310 21.52 0.24 -25.56
C SER A 310 21.00 0.42 -27.00
N SER A 311 19.90 1.14 -27.20
CA SER A 311 19.38 1.42 -28.55
C SER A 311 20.29 2.34 -29.35
N LEU A 312 21.01 3.27 -28.69
CA LEU A 312 21.98 4.15 -29.35
C LEU A 312 23.18 3.38 -29.92
N TYR A 313 23.52 2.22 -29.35
CA TYR A 313 24.61 1.37 -29.83
C TYR A 313 24.18 0.34 -30.88
N ARG A 314 22.88 0.20 -31.18
CA ARG A 314 22.37 -0.72 -32.21
C ARG A 314 22.21 -0.09 -33.60
N GLU A 315 22.49 1.20 -33.74
CA GLU A 315 22.41 1.94 -35.03
C GLU A 315 23.74 2.01 -35.81
N ASN A 316 24.71 1.13 -35.54
CA ASN A 316 25.92 0.96 -36.37
C ASN A 316 26.05 -0.47 -36.89
#